data_AF-A0A7V0WC59-F1
#
_entry.id   AF-A0A7V0WC59-F1
#
_cell.length_a   1.000
_cell.length_b   1.000
_cell.length_c   1.000
_cell.angle_alpha   90.00
_cell.angle_beta   90.00
_cell.angle_gamma   90.00
#
_symmetry.space_group_name_H-M   'P 1'
#
loop_
_entity.id
_entity.type
_entity.pdbx_description
1 polymer ?
#
loop_
_entity_poly.entity_id
_entity_poly.type
_entity_poly.pdbx_seq_one_letter_code
_entity_poly.pdbx_strand_id
1 'polypeptide(L)'
;GKAISEDPFVYVSDLIRNPLDYDYDLMVIRVGDPNVPGDYSELYGRIITDRPNFNIEVDRNKVYVSSGTEKVSEYPFLSDVNEWNYYIDSPKGIARAGNKLFVSSSSENSVYVFDEVTRSLITIIPVGDSPAGVALRP
;
A
#
# COMPACT_ATOMS: atom_id res chain seq x y z
N GLY A 1 3.25 12.95 19.92
CA GLY A 1 2.15 13.79 20.46
C GLY A 1 0.83 13.21 20.00
N LYS A 2 -0.22 13.24 20.83
CA LYS A 2 -1.56 12.82 20.41
C LYS A 2 -2.23 13.97 19.65
N ALA A 3 -2.53 13.75 18.38
CA ALA A 3 -3.46 14.59 17.62
C ALA A 3 -4.84 13.94 17.69
N ILE A 4 -5.89 14.74 17.84
CA ILE A 4 -7.29 14.31 17.78
C ILE A 4 -7.96 15.26 16.79
N SER A 5 -8.28 14.80 15.58
CA SER A 5 -9.17 15.54 14.66
C SER A 5 -10.58 14.94 14.72
N GLU A 6 -11.59 15.76 14.45
CA GLU A 6 -13.02 15.45 14.65
C GLU A 6 -13.64 14.53 13.56
N ASP A 7 -12.83 13.89 12.70
CA ASP A 7 -13.29 12.98 11.63
C ASP A 7 -12.49 11.65 11.70
N PRO A 8 -13.17 10.48 11.73
CA PRO A 8 -13.06 9.54 12.85
C PRO A 8 -11.63 9.03 13.12
N PHE A 9 -11.16 9.37 14.32
CA PHE A 9 -10.19 8.62 15.14
C PHE A 9 -8.96 8.07 14.41
N VAL A 10 -8.09 8.97 13.94
CA VAL A 10 -6.76 8.57 13.47
C VAL A 10 -5.78 8.57 14.64
N TYR A 11 -5.14 7.42 14.87
CA TYR A 11 -4.09 7.25 15.86
C TYR A 11 -2.74 7.16 15.16
N VAL A 12 -1.79 7.94 15.65
CA VAL A 12 -0.42 7.92 15.18
C VAL A 12 0.42 7.16 16.20
N SER A 13 1.18 6.16 15.74
CA SER A 13 2.11 5.41 16.59
C SER A 13 3.26 6.28 17.09
N ASP A 14 3.99 5.75 18.07
CA ASP A 14 5.30 6.30 18.45
C ASP A 14 6.28 6.28 17.26
N LEU A 15 7.28 7.15 17.35
CA LEU A 15 8.38 7.22 16.40
C LEU A 15 9.30 6.01 16.54
N ILE A 16 9.51 5.31 15.44
CA ILE A 16 10.48 4.21 15.39
C ILE A 16 11.70 4.73 14.63
N ARG A 17 12.84 4.85 15.31
CA ARG A 17 14.09 5.19 14.64
C ARG A 17 14.47 4.05 13.70
N ASN A 18 14.57 4.34 12.41
CA ASN A 18 14.96 3.35 11.43
C ASN A 18 16.49 3.12 11.49
N PRO A 19 16.95 1.87 11.68
CA PRO A 19 18.38 1.58 11.83
C PRO A 19 19.17 1.66 10.52
N LEU A 20 18.51 1.72 9.35
CA LEU A 20 19.16 1.67 8.04
C LEU A 20 19.48 3.06 7.48
N ASP A 21 18.63 4.05 7.73
CA ASP A 21 18.71 5.39 7.13
C ASP A 21 18.82 6.51 8.17
N TYR A 22 18.75 6.20 9.47
CA TYR A 22 18.76 7.16 10.59
C TYR A 22 17.57 8.11 10.63
N ASP A 23 16.58 7.93 9.76
CA ASP A 23 15.32 8.66 9.79
C ASP A 23 14.36 8.05 10.83
N TYR A 24 13.25 8.73 11.06
CA TYR A 24 12.18 8.25 11.91
C TYR A 24 11.00 7.80 11.06
N ASP A 25 10.56 6.58 11.34
CA ASP A 25 9.34 6.03 10.79
C ASP A 25 8.17 6.34 11.72
N LEU A 26 7.11 6.83 11.11
CA LEU A 26 5.84 7.08 11.76
C LEU A 26 4.78 6.21 11.08
N MET A 27 4.06 5.43 11.88
CA MET A 27 2.91 4.66 11.40
C MET A 27 1.62 5.40 11.78
N VAL A 28 0.73 5.55 10.81
CA VAL A 28 -0.57 6.21 11.01
C VAL A 28 -1.65 5.17 10.81
N ILE A 29 -2.46 4.90 11.83
CA ILE A 29 -3.53 3.90 11.83
C ILE A 29 -4.87 4.63 11.91
N ARG A 30 -5.82 4.27 11.04
CA ARG A 30 -7.19 4.74 11.13
C ARG A 30 -8.01 3.80 12.01
N VAL A 31 -8.71 4.35 13.00
CA VAL A 31 -9.66 3.61 13.84
C VAL A 31 -11.07 3.90 13.35
N GLY A 32 -11.87 2.85 13.18
CA GLY A 32 -13.29 2.95 12.85
C GLY A 32 -14.07 3.52 14.04
N ASP A 33 -14.26 2.69 15.07
CA ASP A 33 -14.80 3.10 16.37
C ASP A 33 -13.75 2.95 17.49
N PRO A 34 -13.29 4.05 18.12
CA PRO A 34 -12.29 4.04 19.19
C PRO A 34 -12.81 3.43 20.48
N ASN A 35 -14.12 3.25 20.61
CA ASN A 35 -14.74 2.59 21.74
C ASN A 35 -14.84 1.07 21.52
N VAL A 36 -14.51 0.56 20.33
CA VAL A 36 -14.46 -0.86 20.01
C VAL A 36 -12.99 -1.30 19.96
N PRO A 37 -12.49 -2.02 20.98
CA PRO A 37 -11.12 -2.51 20.97
C PRO A 37 -10.87 -3.40 19.76
N GLY A 38 -9.87 -3.06 18.95
CA GLY A 38 -9.51 -3.85 17.77
C GLY A 38 -10.16 -3.42 16.46
N ASP A 39 -11.05 -2.41 16.48
CA ASP A 39 -11.69 -1.89 15.25
C ASP A 39 -10.79 -0.89 14.51
N TYR A 40 -9.61 -1.37 14.10
CA TYR A 40 -8.66 -0.63 13.28
C TYR A 40 -8.96 -0.94 11.81
N SER A 41 -9.38 0.06 11.03
CA SER A 41 -9.36 -0.06 9.57
C SER A 41 -7.92 0.22 9.15
N GLU A 42 -7.10 -0.82 9.08
CA GLU A 42 -5.67 -0.69 8.84
C GLU A 42 -5.38 0.17 7.61
N LEU A 43 -4.73 1.28 7.87
CA LEU A 43 -4.07 2.09 6.88
C LEU A 43 -2.60 2.07 7.28
N TYR A 44 -1.72 1.68 6.37
CA TYR A 44 -0.28 1.67 6.59
C TYR A 44 0.35 2.82 5.84
N GLY A 45 0.45 4.01 6.42
CA GLY A 45 1.29 5.08 5.89
C GLY A 45 2.65 5.08 6.60
N ARG A 46 3.74 4.59 5.97
CA ARG A 46 5.11 4.84 6.47
C ARG A 46 5.49 6.26 6.09
N ILE A 47 5.53 7.15 7.08
CA ILE A 47 6.01 8.52 6.90
C ILE A 47 7.47 8.57 7.36
N ILE A 48 8.36 8.92 6.43
CA ILE A 48 9.79 9.14 6.70
C ILE A 48 9.98 10.62 7.04
N THR A 49 10.48 10.90 8.24
CA THR A 49 10.78 12.25 8.72
C THR A 49 12.18 12.32 9.34
N ASP A 50 12.79 13.50 9.23
CA ASP A 50 14.16 13.75 9.64
C ASP A 50 14.31 14.03 11.16
N ARG A 51 13.23 14.37 11.89
CA ARG A 51 13.31 14.76 13.32
C ARG A 51 12.06 14.49 14.20
N PRO A 52 12.22 14.37 15.54
CA PRO A 52 11.18 13.89 16.47
C PRO A 52 10.24 14.95 17.10
N ASN A 53 10.42 16.25 16.82
CA ASN A 53 9.60 17.32 17.41
C ASN A 53 8.60 17.86 16.38
N PHE A 54 7.47 17.16 16.21
CA PHE A 54 6.46 17.53 15.23
C PHE A 54 5.05 17.60 15.83
N ASN A 55 4.19 18.35 15.14
CA ASN A 55 2.75 18.22 15.21
C ASN A 55 2.29 17.41 14.00
N ILE A 56 1.23 16.63 14.20
CA ILE A 56 0.54 15.90 13.14
C ILE A 56 -0.88 16.41 13.09
N GLU A 57 -1.34 16.75 11.91
CA GLU A 57 -2.75 17.00 11.64
C GLU A 57 -3.22 16.00 10.60
N VAL A 58 -4.46 15.53 10.75
CA VAL A 58 -5.02 14.51 9.88
C VAL A 58 -6.31 15.03 9.28
N ASP A 59 -6.39 14.98 7.95
CA ASP A 59 -7.59 15.21 7.17
C ASP A 59 -7.98 13.92 6.44
N ARG A 60 -9.19 13.87 5.89
CA ARG A 60 -9.86 12.68 5.33
C ARG A 60 -8.96 11.77 4.47
N ASN A 61 -8.02 12.34 3.71
CA ASN A 61 -7.14 11.62 2.78
C ASN A 61 -5.63 11.89 2.99
N LYS A 62 -5.24 12.65 4.02
CA LYS A 62 -3.89 13.21 4.13
C LYS A 62 -3.41 13.33 5.57
N VAL A 63 -2.11 13.19 5.75
CA VAL A 63 -1.39 13.46 6.99
C VAL A 63 -0.44 14.62 6.77
N TYR A 64 -0.58 15.65 7.59
CA TYR A 64 0.33 16.78 7.65
C TYR A 64 1.30 16.57 8.80
N VAL A 65 2.61 16.58 8.51
CA VAL A 65 3.66 16.45 9.53
C VAL A 65 4.53 17.70 9.49
N SER A 66 4.58 18.45 10.59
CA SER A 66 5.45 19.61 10.71
C SER A 66 6.81 19.20 11.28
N SER A 67 7.93 19.33 10.55
CA SER A 67 9.25 19.19 11.20
C SER A 67 9.55 20.46 12.00
N GLY A 68 10.04 20.32 13.23
CA GLY A 68 10.30 21.41 14.17
C GLY A 68 11.38 22.42 13.77
N THR A 69 11.80 22.44 12.50
CA THR A 69 12.78 23.40 11.99
C THR A 69 12.16 24.40 11.01
N GLU A 70 11.38 23.98 10.01
CA GLU A 70 10.91 24.89 8.94
C GLU A 70 9.90 24.30 7.93
N LYS A 71 9.55 23.00 8.02
CA LYS A 71 8.84 22.30 6.94
C LYS A 71 7.51 21.73 7.42
N VAL A 72 6.47 21.89 6.60
CA VAL A 72 5.26 21.06 6.67
C VAL A 72 5.30 20.12 5.48
N SER A 73 5.31 18.82 5.74
CA SER A 73 5.24 17.78 4.73
C SER A 73 3.83 17.21 4.70
N GLU A 74 3.28 17.06 3.50
CA GLU A 74 2.01 16.39 3.26
C GLU A 74 2.29 14.96 2.77
N TYR A 75 1.65 13.97 3.40
CA TYR A 75 1.71 12.57 3.00
C TYR A 75 0.30 12.07 2.71
N PRO A 76 0.03 11.50 1.53
CA PRO A 76 -1.25 10.87 1.26
C PRO A 76 -1.41 9.62 2.13
N PHE A 77 -2.65 9.29 2.47
CA PHE A 77 -2.96 7.99 3.04
C PHE A 77 -2.74 6.87 2.00
N LEU A 78 -1.92 5.86 2.34
CA LEU A 78 -1.69 4.72 1.45
C LEU A 78 -2.95 3.84 1.22
N SER A 79 -4.05 4.08 1.94
CA SER A 79 -5.34 3.39 1.80
C SER A 79 -6.17 3.94 0.63
N ASP A 80 -5.74 5.05 0.04
CA ASP A 80 -6.27 5.50 -1.26
C ASP A 80 -5.67 4.71 -2.43
N VAL A 81 -4.75 3.77 -2.17
CA VAL A 81 -4.37 2.76 -3.16
C VAL A 81 -5.58 1.86 -3.33
N ASN A 82 -6.33 2.10 -4.39
CA ASN A 82 -7.42 1.24 -4.81
C ASN A 82 -6.82 -0.13 -5.19
N GLU A 83 -6.76 -1.06 -4.23
CA GLU A 83 -6.23 -2.40 -4.41
C GLU A 83 -7.19 -3.22 -5.27
N TRP A 84 -6.68 -3.78 -6.35
CA TRP A 84 -7.42 -4.71 -7.19
C TRP A 84 -6.82 -6.10 -6.99
N ASN A 85 -7.58 -6.96 -6.32
CA ASN A 85 -7.17 -8.32 -5.97
C ASN A 85 -7.81 -9.32 -6.93
N TYR A 86 -7.01 -10.24 -7.46
CA TYR A 86 -7.47 -11.40 -8.22
C TYR A 86 -6.76 -12.65 -7.70
N TYR A 87 -7.52 -13.68 -7.33
CA TYR A 87 -6.98 -14.92 -6.80
C TYR A 87 -6.54 -15.84 -7.94
N ILE A 88 -5.22 -16.05 -8.03
CA ILE A 88 -4.58 -17.02 -8.91
C ILE A 88 -3.98 -18.08 -8.00
N ASP A 89 -4.17 -19.35 -8.30
CA ASP A 89 -3.51 -20.38 -7.52
C ASP A 89 -2.04 -20.47 -7.93
N SER A 90 -1.14 -20.50 -6.94
CA SER A 90 0.31 -20.61 -7.13
C SER A 90 0.91 -19.70 -8.23
N PRO A 91 0.71 -18.37 -8.18
CA PRO A 91 1.29 -17.46 -9.17
C PRO A 91 2.83 -17.46 -9.06
N LYS A 92 3.53 -17.48 -10.20
CA LYS A 92 5.00 -17.56 -10.26
C LYS A 92 5.66 -16.38 -10.96
N GLY A 93 5.33 -16.19 -12.23
CA GLY A 93 5.93 -15.16 -13.07
C GLY A 93 4.97 -14.01 -13.33
N ILE A 94 5.50 -12.80 -13.44
CA ILE A 94 4.77 -11.60 -13.84
C ILE A 94 5.53 -10.86 -14.94
N ALA A 95 4.82 -10.41 -15.98
CA ALA A 95 5.39 -9.61 -17.06
C ALA A 95 4.37 -8.59 -17.57
N ARG A 96 4.85 -7.49 -18.13
CA ARG A 96 4.01 -6.39 -18.62
C ARG A 96 4.33 -6.02 -20.06
N ALA A 97 3.31 -5.84 -20.89
CA ALA A 97 3.42 -5.24 -22.22
C ALA A 97 2.27 -4.26 -22.47
N GLY A 98 2.60 -2.98 -22.56
CA GLY A 98 1.61 -1.91 -22.67
C GLY A 98 0.68 -1.88 -21.47
N ASN A 99 -0.64 -2.01 -21.74
CA ASN A 99 -1.70 -2.05 -20.72
C ASN A 99 -2.02 -3.47 -20.26
N LYS A 100 -1.27 -4.48 -20.70
CA LYS A 100 -1.50 -5.88 -20.34
C LYS A 100 -0.52 -6.36 -19.30
N LEU A 101 -1.05 -6.98 -18.25
CA LEU A 101 -0.30 -7.70 -17.23
C LEU A 101 -0.49 -9.21 -17.41
N PHE A 102 0.60 -9.96 -17.45
CA PHE A 102 0.61 -11.40 -17.64
C PHE A 102 1.11 -12.05 -16.35
N VAL A 103 0.36 -13.01 -15.81
CA VAL A 103 0.74 -13.75 -14.60
C VAL A 103 0.65 -15.24 -14.87
N SER A 104 1.74 -16.00 -14.67
CA SER A 104 1.70 -17.45 -14.81
C SER A 104 1.26 -18.14 -13.51
N SER A 105 0.39 -19.13 -13.63
CA SER A 105 0.02 -20.06 -12.56
C SER A 105 0.64 -21.43 -12.84
N SER A 106 1.47 -21.90 -11.90
CA SER A 106 2.08 -23.22 -12.04
C SER A 106 1.11 -24.37 -11.75
N SER A 107 0.16 -24.18 -10.84
CA SER A 107 -0.79 -25.25 -10.49
C SER A 107 -1.94 -25.34 -11.49
N GLU A 108 -2.30 -24.22 -12.12
CA GLU A 108 -3.41 -24.16 -13.08
C GLU A 108 -2.95 -24.30 -14.54
N ASN A 109 -1.66 -24.51 -14.79
CA ASN A 109 -1.07 -24.67 -16.13
C ASN A 109 -1.53 -23.57 -17.11
N SER A 110 -1.55 -22.32 -16.65
CA SER A 110 -2.14 -21.21 -17.41
C SER A 110 -1.43 -19.88 -17.16
N VAL A 111 -1.63 -18.95 -18.10
CA VAL A 111 -1.22 -17.55 -17.99
C VAL A 111 -2.47 -16.68 -17.99
N TYR A 112 -2.64 -15.92 -16.92
CA TYR A 112 -3.68 -14.93 -16.76
C TYR A 112 -3.25 -13.63 -17.43
N VAL A 113 -4.16 -13.01 -18.21
CA VAL A 113 -3.91 -11.74 -18.89
C VAL A 113 -4.92 -10.73 -18.40
N PHE A 114 -4.44 -9.63 -17.85
CA PHE A 114 -5.26 -8.56 -17.29
C PHE A 114 -5.07 -7.26 -18.05
N ASP A 115 -6.10 -6.42 -18.04
CA ASP A 115 -6.03 -5.02 -18.44
C ASP A 115 -5.75 -4.17 -17.21
N GLU A 116 -4.62 -3.46 -17.19
CA GLU A 116 -4.21 -2.61 -16.06
C GLU A 116 -5.02 -1.30 -15.96
N VAL A 117 -5.65 -0.86 -17.05
CA VAL A 117 -6.45 0.37 -17.08
C VAL A 117 -7.84 0.09 -16.51
N THR A 118 -8.50 -0.95 -17.00
CA THR A 118 -9.84 -1.33 -16.53
C THR A 118 -9.80 -2.25 -15.31
N ARG A 119 -8.61 -2.73 -14.93
CA ARG A 119 -8.38 -3.63 -13.78
C ARG A 119 -9.26 -4.86 -13.86
N SER A 120 -9.20 -5.54 -15.00
CA SER A 120 -10.07 -6.68 -15.28
C SER A 120 -9.32 -7.80 -15.99
N LEU A 121 -9.74 -9.04 -15.74
CA LEU A 121 -9.27 -10.19 -16.50
C LEU A 121 -9.73 -10.08 -17.95
N ILE A 122 -8.77 -10.09 -18.87
CA ILE A 122 -9.03 -10.15 -20.32
C ILE A 122 -9.27 -11.61 -20.71
N THR A 123 -8.35 -12.50 -20.34
CA THR A 123 -8.42 -13.92 -20.71
C THR A 123 -7.47 -14.76 -19.86
N ILE A 124 -7.72 -16.07 -19.87
CA ILE A 124 -6.82 -17.09 -19.36
C ILE A 124 -6.31 -17.88 -20.56
N ILE A 125 -4.99 -18.06 -20.66
CA ILE A 125 -4.33 -18.78 -21.74
C ILE A 125 -3.80 -20.09 -21.15
N PRO A 126 -4.37 -21.26 -21.53
CA PRO A 126 -3.77 -22.54 -21.18
C PRO A 126 -2.35 -22.63 -21.75
N VAL A 127 -1.41 -23.08 -20.95
CA VAL A 127 -0.02 -23.32 -21.36
C VAL A 127 0.40 -24.74 -20.94
N GLY A 128 1.67 -25.09 -21.17
CA GLY A 128 2.22 -26.36 -20.72
C GLY A 128 2.27 -26.49 -19.20
N ASP A 129 2.77 -27.63 -18.74
CA ASP A 129 2.76 -27.96 -17.31
C ASP A 129 3.69 -27.05 -16.49
N SER A 130 3.16 -26.57 -15.37
CA SER A 130 3.90 -25.83 -14.33
C SER A 130 4.73 -24.65 -14.86
N PRO A 131 4.11 -23.65 -15.52
CA PRO A 131 4.84 -22.48 -16.01
C PRO A 131 5.48 -21.68 -14.85
N ALA A 132 6.80 -21.54 -14.89
CA ALA A 132 7.56 -20.89 -13.83
C ALA A 132 7.80 -19.38 -14.07
N GLY A 133 7.71 -18.91 -15.32
CA GLY A 133 8.03 -17.53 -15.67
C GLY A 133 7.33 -17.06 -16.95
N VAL A 134 7.20 -15.74 -17.09
CA VAL A 134 6.71 -15.08 -18.31
C VAL A 134 7.77 -14.09 -18.76
N ALA A 135 8.17 -14.15 -20.03
CA ALA A 135 9.09 -13.18 -20.63
C ALA A 135 8.48 -12.71 -21.96
N LEU A 136 8.58 -11.40 -22.20
CA LEU A 136 8.02 -10.75 -23.38
C LEU A 136 9.17 -10.29 -24.28
N ARG A 137 9.00 -10.44 -25.59
CA ARG A 137 9.94 -9.86 -26.56
C ARG A 137 9.58 -8.37 -26.72
N PRO A 138 10.57 -7.45 -26.74
CA PRO A 138 10.34 -6.02 -26.95
C PRO A 138 9.61 -5.72 -28.27
#